data_AF-A0A4R2SPK1-F1
#
_entry.id   AF-A0A4R2SPK1-F1
#
_cell.length_a   1.000
_cell.length_b   1.000
_cell.length_c   1.000
_cell.angle_alpha   90.00
_cell.angle_beta   90.00
_cell.angle_gamma   90.00
#
_symmetry.space_group_name_H-M   'P 1'
#
loop_
_entity.id
_entity.type
_entity.pdbx_description
1 polymer ?
#
loop_
_entity_poly.entity_id
_entity_poly.type
_entity_poly.pdbx_seq_one_letter_code
_entity_poly.pdbx_strand_id
1 'polypeptide(L)'
;MKIFIKLVTILVSIYGIVSCTPKMMIDFWNGHYSLRNTAEKMRKQEEEFYAKETEEQKKLRKKNIDYCLNWINKKYPNPNFDYDLSNKKQTLYKSCMRERGSSIL
;
A
#
# COMPACT_ATOMS: atom_id res chain seq x y z
N MET A 1 -10.94 30.48 -43.81
CA MET A 1 -9.92 29.54 -43.28
C MET A 1 -9.13 30.07 -42.08
N LYS A 2 -8.47 31.25 -42.17
CA LYS A 2 -7.59 31.74 -41.08
C LYS A 2 -8.26 31.89 -39.70
N ILE A 3 -9.54 32.28 -39.66
CA ILE A 3 -10.32 32.42 -38.42
C ILE A 3 -10.66 31.07 -37.77
N PHE A 4 -11.02 30.08 -38.58
CA PHE A 4 -11.27 28.71 -38.10
C PHE A 4 -10.00 28.06 -37.55
N ILE A 5 -8.85 28.25 -38.21
CA ILE A 5 -7.56 27.76 -37.71
C ILE A 5 -7.23 28.39 -36.36
N LYS A 6 -7.42 29.72 -36.22
CA LYS A 6 -7.21 30.42 -34.94
C LYS A 6 -8.13 29.91 -33.83
N LEU A 7 -9.41 29.69 -34.12
CA LEU A 7 -10.37 29.15 -33.15
C LEU A 7 -10.03 27.73 -32.73
N VAL A 8 -9.62 26.86 -33.67
CA VAL A 8 -9.18 25.49 -33.36
C VAL A 8 -7.92 25.51 -32.50
N THR A 9 -6.93 26.37 -32.80
CA THR A 9 -5.73 26.48 -31.96
C THR A 9 -6.02 26.99 -30.54
N ILE A 10 -6.98 27.91 -30.38
CA ILE A 10 -7.40 28.41 -29.06
C ILE A 10 -8.18 27.34 -28.28
N LEU A 11 -9.04 26.57 -28.96
CA LEU A 11 -9.73 25.46 -28.32
C LEU A 11 -8.75 24.38 -27.87
N VAL A 12 -7.79 23.99 -28.72
CA VAL A 12 -6.77 22.98 -28.36
C VAL A 12 -5.90 23.44 -27.19
N SER A 13 -5.54 24.73 -27.12
CA SER A 13 -4.77 25.25 -25.98
C SER A 13 -5.58 25.28 -24.69
N ILE A 14 -6.86 25.66 -24.74
CA ILE A 14 -7.76 25.63 -23.57
C ILE A 14 -8.00 24.18 -23.11
N TYR A 15 -8.29 23.26 -24.02
CA TYR A 15 -8.51 21.83 -23.69
C TYR A 15 -7.23 21.15 -23.18
N GLY A 16 -6.05 21.54 -23.67
CA GLY A 16 -4.76 21.08 -23.14
C GLY A 16 -4.50 21.54 -21.70
N ILE A 17 -4.99 22.72 -21.31
CA ILE A 17 -4.87 23.25 -19.93
C ILE A 17 -5.87 22.58 -18.99
N VAL A 18 -7.08 22.25 -19.47
CA VAL A 18 -8.14 21.62 -18.66
C VAL A 18 -7.88 20.13 -18.38
N SER A 19 -7.16 19.43 -19.26
CA SER A 19 -6.89 18.00 -19.11
C SER A 19 -5.74 17.65 -18.15
N CYS A 20 -4.79 18.57 -17.94
CA CYS A 20 -3.73 18.46 -16.94
C CYS A 20 -3.24 19.85 -16.50
N THR A 21 -3.90 20.47 -15.52
CA THR A 21 -3.33 21.69 -14.95
C THR A 21 -1.95 21.36 -14.34
N PRO A 22 -0.94 22.25 -14.46
CA PRO A 22 0.39 22.00 -13.90
C PRO A 22 0.35 21.62 -12.41
N LYS A 23 -0.60 22.18 -11.65
CA LYS A 23 -0.83 21.84 -10.25
C LYS A 23 -1.31 20.40 -10.05
N MET A 24 -2.28 19.93 -10.84
CA MET A 24 -2.76 18.55 -10.76
C MET A 24 -1.67 17.54 -11.09
N MET A 25 -0.79 17.85 -12.05
CA MET A 25 0.39 17.03 -12.35
C MET A 25 1.38 17.01 -11.19
N ILE A 26 1.65 18.16 -10.57
CA ILE A 26 2.52 18.27 -9.39
C ILE A 26 1.93 17.46 -8.22
N ASP A 27 0.64 17.59 -7.94
CA ASP A 27 -0.04 16.86 -6.86
C ASP A 27 -0.03 15.34 -7.10
N PHE A 28 -0.22 14.92 -8.36
CA PHE A 28 -0.10 13.51 -8.76
C PHE A 28 1.31 12.98 -8.56
N TRP A 29 2.33 13.69 -9.04
CA TRP A 29 3.74 13.30 -8.87
C TRP A 29 4.15 13.29 -7.39
N ASN A 30 3.76 14.31 -6.63
CA ASN A 30 3.98 14.37 -5.19
C ASN A 30 3.31 13.20 -4.47
N GLY A 31 2.06 12.86 -4.84
CA GLY A 31 1.36 11.70 -4.32
C GLY A 31 2.09 10.39 -4.63
N HIS A 32 2.50 10.20 -5.89
CA HIS A 32 3.25 9.01 -6.32
C HIS A 32 4.58 8.87 -5.58
N TYR A 33 5.38 9.93 -5.51
CA TYR A 33 6.66 9.92 -4.79
C TYR A 33 6.47 9.78 -3.27
N SER A 34 5.43 10.38 -2.70
CA SER A 34 5.10 10.24 -1.27
C SER A 34 4.74 8.80 -0.91
N LEU A 35 3.90 8.14 -1.73
CA LEU A 35 3.57 6.72 -1.56
C LEU A 35 4.82 5.84 -1.69
N ARG A 36 5.66 6.09 -2.70
CA ARG A 36 6.91 5.34 -2.89
C ARG A 36 7.86 5.51 -1.71
N ASN A 37 8.06 6.74 -1.25
CA ASN A 37 8.93 7.03 -0.12
C ASN A 37 8.42 6.41 1.18
N THR A 38 7.10 6.43 1.39
CA THR A 38 6.47 5.74 2.53
C THR A 38 6.69 4.24 2.48
N ALA A 39 6.50 3.61 1.31
CA ALA A 39 6.72 2.18 1.11
C ALA A 39 8.20 1.80 1.34
N GLU A 40 9.14 2.60 0.82
CA GLU A 40 10.57 2.41 1.05
C GLU A 40 10.95 2.53 2.54
N LYS A 41 10.37 3.51 3.25
CA LYS A 41 10.59 3.68 4.68
C LYS A 41 10.08 2.49 5.48
N MET A 42 8.87 2.01 5.18
CA MET A 42 8.30 0.83 5.84
C MET A 42 9.14 -0.42 5.57
N ARG A 43 9.61 -0.62 4.33
CA ARG A 43 10.52 -1.73 3.99
C ARG A 43 11.82 -1.68 4.79
N LYS A 44 12.46 -0.50 4.89
CA LYS A 44 13.68 -0.32 5.69
C LYS A 44 13.44 -0.62 7.16
N GLN A 45 12.32 -0.16 7.73
CA GLN A 45 11.96 -0.45 9.12
C GLN A 45 11.76 -1.94 9.36
N GLU A 46 11.12 -2.64 8.42
CA GLU A 46 10.96 -4.09 8.50
C GLU A 46 12.30 -4.83 8.42
N GLU A 47 13.18 -4.43 7.50
CA GLU A 47 14.53 -4.98 7.36
C GLU A 47 15.35 -4.77 8.63
N GLU A 48 15.34 -3.57 9.19
CA GLU A 48 16.04 -3.24 10.44
C GLU A 48 15.50 -4.02 11.64
N PHE A 49 14.17 -4.19 11.72
CA PHE A 49 13.52 -4.92 12.80
C PHE A 49 13.90 -6.40 12.80
N TYR A 50 13.93 -7.03 11.62
CA TYR A 50 14.26 -8.46 11.48
C TYR A 50 15.76 -8.73 11.24
N ALA A 51 16.61 -7.71 11.12
CA ALA A 51 18.04 -7.85 10.86
C ALA A 51 18.77 -8.73 11.88
N LYS A 52 18.27 -8.77 13.13
CA LYS A 52 18.86 -9.53 14.25
C LYS A 52 18.23 -10.90 14.47
N GLU A 53 17.27 -11.32 13.64
CA GLU A 53 16.66 -12.65 13.77
C GLU A 53 17.67 -13.76 13.45
N THR A 54 17.72 -14.80 14.28
CA THR A 54 18.41 -16.05 13.95
C THR A 54 17.67 -16.79 12.82
N GLU A 55 18.34 -17.75 12.19
CA GLU A 55 17.69 -18.57 11.14
C GLU A 55 16.52 -19.41 11.68
N GLU A 56 16.58 -19.85 12.94
CA GLU A 56 15.48 -20.52 13.64
C GLU A 56 14.29 -19.58 13.83
N GLN A 57 14.54 -18.33 14.23
CA GLN A 57 13.50 -17.31 14.40
C GLN A 57 12.82 -16.98 13.06
N LYS A 58 13.61 -16.81 11.98
CA LYS A 58 13.07 -16.60 10.63
C LYS A 58 12.18 -17.76 10.16
N LYS A 59 12.63 -19.00 10.37
CA LYS A 59 11.87 -20.21 10.01
C LYS A 59 10.58 -20.31 10.83
N LEU A 60 10.65 -20.05 12.13
CA LEU A 60 9.48 -20.01 13.02
C LEU A 60 8.48 -18.93 12.55
N ARG A 61 8.95 -17.72 12.27
CA ARG A 61 8.14 -16.62 11.76
C ARG A 61 7.44 -17.00 10.47
N LYS A 62 8.15 -17.56 9.48
CA LYS A 62 7.55 -18.00 8.21
C LYS A 62 6.45 -19.04 8.41
N LYS A 63 6.68 -20.03 9.28
CA LYS A 63 5.68 -21.06 9.62
C LYS A 63 4.45 -20.45 10.31
N ASN A 64 4.67 -19.50 11.22
CA ASN A 64 3.60 -18.83 11.95
C ASN A 64 2.79 -17.89 11.04
N ILE A 65 3.42 -17.19 10.10
CA ILE A 65 2.72 -16.36 9.09
C ILE A 65 1.71 -17.21 8.34
N ASP A 66 2.16 -18.33 7.77
CA ASP A 66 1.30 -19.22 6.99
C ASP A 66 0.13 -19.75 7.83
N TYR A 67 0.42 -20.26 9.03
CA TYR A 67 -0.61 -20.74 9.94
C TYR A 67 -1.64 -19.65 10.32
N CYS A 68 -1.16 -18.48 10.75
CA CYS A 68 -2.03 -17.42 11.26
C CYS A 68 -2.91 -16.82 10.15
N LEU A 69 -2.36 -16.63 8.94
CA LEU A 69 -3.14 -16.18 7.79
C LEU A 69 -4.21 -17.21 7.40
N ASN A 70 -3.83 -18.49 7.35
CA ASN A 70 -4.75 -19.57 6.97
C ASN A 70 -5.89 -19.72 8.01
N TRP A 71 -5.55 -19.64 9.30
CA TRP A 71 -6.54 -19.64 10.39
C TRP A 71 -7.52 -18.45 10.29
N ILE A 72 -7.03 -17.24 10.03
CA ILE A 72 -7.88 -16.04 9.88
C ILE A 72 -8.77 -16.15 8.66
N ASN A 73 -8.23 -16.60 7.53
CA ASN A 73 -9.00 -16.76 6.29
C ASN A 73 -10.08 -17.83 6.44
N LYS A 74 -9.81 -18.92 7.16
CA LYS A 74 -10.82 -19.92 7.50
C LYS A 74 -11.91 -19.35 8.42
N LYS A 75 -11.54 -18.50 9.38
CA LYS A 75 -12.47 -17.87 10.33
C LYS A 75 -13.33 -16.78 9.68
N TYR A 76 -12.78 -16.06 8.70
CA TYR A 76 -13.43 -14.95 8.00
C TYR A 76 -13.24 -15.09 6.49
N PRO A 77 -13.97 -16.04 5.87
CA PRO A 77 -13.80 -16.39 4.46
C PRO A 77 -14.32 -15.31 3.51
N ASN A 78 -15.21 -14.43 3.98
CA ASN A 78 -15.76 -13.36 3.15
C ASN A 78 -14.69 -12.26 2.92
N PRO A 79 -14.35 -11.96 1.65
CA PRO A 79 -13.40 -10.91 1.30
C PRO A 79 -14.03 -9.52 1.25
N ASN A 80 -15.34 -9.38 1.50
CA ASN A 80 -16.01 -8.08 1.49
C ASN A 80 -15.25 -7.10 2.40
N PHE A 81 -14.88 -5.96 1.81
CA PHE A 81 -14.10 -4.93 2.45
C PHE A 81 -14.97 -4.20 3.47
N ASP A 82 -14.97 -4.72 4.69
CA ASP A 82 -15.47 -4.05 5.88
C ASP A 82 -14.25 -3.58 6.69
N TYR A 83 -14.19 -2.28 6.94
CA TYR A 83 -13.08 -1.64 7.65
C TYR A 83 -12.91 -2.24 9.06
N ASP A 84 -14.01 -2.54 9.75
CA ASP A 84 -13.98 -3.14 11.08
C ASP A 84 -13.49 -4.59 11.02
N LEU A 85 -13.91 -5.33 9.99
CA LEU A 85 -13.42 -6.68 9.73
C LEU A 85 -11.92 -6.69 9.42
N SER A 86 -11.42 -5.73 8.65
CA SER A 86 -9.99 -5.59 8.31
C SER A 86 -9.15 -5.36 9.56
N ASN A 87 -9.55 -4.41 10.42
CA ASN A 87 -8.86 -4.13 11.69
C ASN A 87 -8.89 -5.34 12.64
N LYS A 88 -10.01 -6.05 12.69
CA LYS A 88 -10.15 -7.28 13.48
C LYS A 88 -9.22 -8.38 12.98
N LYS A 89 -9.15 -8.59 11.66
CA LYS A 89 -8.22 -9.56 11.03
C LYS A 89 -6.77 -9.22 11.37
N GLN A 90 -6.38 -7.94 11.29
CA GLN A 90 -5.03 -7.50 11.63
C GLN A 90 -4.71 -7.72 13.12
N THR A 91 -5.65 -7.41 14.02
CA THR A 91 -5.48 -7.62 15.47
C THR A 91 -5.31 -9.10 15.79
N LEU A 92 -6.13 -9.96 15.19
CA LEU A 92 -6.04 -11.41 15.36
C LEU A 92 -4.74 -12.00 14.82
N TYR A 93 -4.27 -11.47 13.69
CA TYR A 93 -2.97 -11.85 13.12
C TYR A 93 -1.85 -11.52 14.11
N LYS A 94 -1.82 -10.29 14.63
CA LYS A 94 -0.82 -9.86 15.60
C LYS A 94 -0.85 -10.71 16.89
N SER A 95 -2.04 -11.05 17.40
CA SER A 95 -2.19 -11.94 18.57
C SER A 95 -1.65 -13.34 18.29
N CYS A 96 -2.07 -13.94 17.18
CA CYS A 96 -1.65 -15.30 16.78
C CYS A 96 -0.13 -15.41 16.62
N MET A 97 0.50 -14.39 16.02
CA MET A 97 1.95 -14.36 15.86
C MET A 97 2.67 -14.28 17.22
N ARG A 98 2.21 -13.41 18.12
CA ARG A 98 2.78 -13.23 19.47
C ARG A 98 2.62 -14.48 20.34
N GLU A 99 1.44 -15.08 20.34
CA GLU A 99 1.15 -16.33 21.09
C GLU A 99 2.05 -17.50 20.65
N ARG A 100 2.53 -17.47 19.40
CA ARG A 100 3.41 -18.48 18.83
C ARG A 100 4.90 -18.10 18.89
N GLY A 101 5.24 -17.04 19.62
CA GLY A 101 6.62 -16.62 19.86
C GLY A 101 7.30 -15.88 18.69
N SER A 102 6.54 -15.44 17.68
CA SER A 102 7.09 -14.59 16.61
C SER A 102 7.11 -13.12 17.04
N SER A 103 8.21 -12.44 16.74
CA SER A 103 8.27 -10.97 16.73
C SER A 103 7.41 -10.42 15.58
N ILE A 104 6.80 -9.26 15.81
CA ILE A 104 6.00 -8.54 14.81
C ILE A 104 6.31 -7.03 14.88
N LEU A 105 6.30 -6.36 13.73
CA LEU A 105 6.38 -4.90 13.62
C LEU A 105 5.05 -4.22 14.00
#